data_AF-A0A7K6LXK4-F1
#
_entry.id   AF-A0A7K6LXK4-F1
#
_cell.length_a   1.000
_cell.length_b   1.000
_cell.length_c   1.000
_cell.angle_alpha   90.00
_cell.angle_beta   90.00
_cell.angle_gamma   90.00
#
_symmetry.space_group_name_H-M   'P 1'
#
loop_
_entity.id
_entity.type
_entity.pdbx_description
1 polymer ?
#
loop_
_entity_poly.entity_id
_entity_poly.type
_entity_poly.pdbx_seq_one_letter_code
_entity_poly.pdbx_strand_id
1 'polypeptide(L)'
;ALEKKVVKSKVGEKVSLPCCHEIPSSEGLHKYRVYWQKNITDVVLAYSEGNMISKHERYQNRTQMDPWNLTLWISPMEILDNGSYQCVVQRNSVVVCDESVILFVTADFSKPNVTAEVSTDTCEWTEMVITCSSHGGFPKPKISGALNNMSVEWNASWVSESNHSPYNVTGKLVLNVTKDINITCSVEYNGFAKSTTLLLKKKNDCVAPPVPRPYNVITASIIIVITFILAITLAARYLPRHVCSRCCKRQDSVEEGVKDFTKAPVSDKGTAETSSV
;
A
#
# COMPACT_ATOMS: atom_id res chain seq x y z
N ALA A 1 -26.30 27.68 -20.26
CA ALA A 1 -24.92 28.09 -19.90
C ALA A 1 -24.01 27.62 -21.02
N LEU A 2 -23.17 28.49 -21.58
CA LEU A 2 -22.20 28.09 -22.61
C LEU A 2 -21.18 27.14 -21.97
N GLU A 3 -21.05 25.91 -22.46
CA GLU A 3 -20.05 24.95 -21.95
C GLU A 3 -18.64 25.52 -22.21
N LYS A 4 -17.84 25.68 -21.16
CA LYS A 4 -16.45 26.13 -21.30
C LYS A 4 -15.59 24.98 -21.81
N LYS A 5 -14.82 25.21 -22.88
CA LYS A 5 -13.87 24.21 -23.40
C LYS A 5 -12.80 23.92 -22.34
N VAL A 6 -12.52 22.64 -22.08
CA VAL A 6 -11.53 22.20 -21.09
C VAL A 6 -10.40 21.45 -21.79
N VAL A 7 -9.16 21.89 -21.57
CA VAL A 7 -7.95 21.26 -22.08
C VAL A 7 -7.08 20.83 -20.90
N LYS A 8 -6.51 19.62 -20.96
CA LYS A 8 -5.59 19.09 -19.96
C LYS A 8 -4.23 18.84 -20.59
N SER A 9 -3.15 19.18 -19.89
CA SER A 9 -1.77 18.95 -20.35
C SER A 9 -0.84 18.68 -19.17
N LYS A 10 0.28 18.01 -19.41
CA LYS A 10 1.34 17.86 -18.40
C LYS A 10 2.42 18.92 -18.54
N VAL A 11 3.10 19.23 -17.43
CA VAL A 11 4.32 20.04 -17.42
C VAL A 11 5.34 19.48 -18.42
N GLY A 12 5.98 20.34 -19.19
CA GLY A 12 6.95 19.98 -20.22
C GLY A 12 6.36 19.67 -21.60
N GLU A 13 5.05 19.39 -21.70
CA GLU A 13 4.40 19.05 -22.96
C GLU A 13 4.06 20.29 -23.82
N LYS A 14 3.67 20.04 -25.07
CA LYS A 14 3.09 21.03 -25.98
C LYS A 14 1.58 20.87 -26.03
N VAL A 15 0.83 21.96 -25.87
CA VAL A 15 -0.64 21.96 -25.96
C VAL A 15 -1.13 22.95 -27.00
N SER A 16 -2.32 22.70 -27.55
CA SER A 16 -3.11 23.66 -28.33
C SER A 16 -4.36 24.09 -27.57
N LEU A 17 -4.69 25.37 -27.65
CA LEU A 17 -5.94 25.97 -27.18
C LEU A 17 -6.72 26.46 -28.42
N PRO A 18 -7.87 25.84 -28.75
CA PRO A 18 -8.62 26.20 -29.94
C PRO A 18 -9.34 27.55 -29.76
N CYS A 19 -9.34 28.37 -30.80
CA CYS A 19 -10.17 29.58 -30.86
C CYS A 19 -11.58 29.25 -31.42
N CYS A 20 -12.48 30.24 -31.47
CA CYS A 20 -13.83 30.10 -32.05
C CYS A 20 -14.01 30.78 -33.41
N HIS A 21 -12.91 31.14 -34.08
CA HIS A 21 -12.96 31.76 -35.40
C HIS A 21 -11.86 31.24 -36.31
N GLU A 22 -12.21 31.05 -37.57
CA GLU A 22 -11.27 30.75 -38.65
C GLU A 22 -11.30 31.89 -39.65
N ILE A 23 -10.12 32.36 -40.05
CA ILE A 23 -9.98 33.39 -41.07
C ILE A 23 -10.30 32.77 -42.43
N PRO A 24 -11.30 33.31 -43.17
CA PRO A 24 -11.61 32.84 -44.51
C PRO A 24 -10.38 32.90 -45.42
N SER A 25 -10.18 31.91 -46.28
CA SER A 25 -9.04 31.87 -47.21
C SER A 25 -8.98 33.04 -48.19
N SER A 26 -10.12 33.69 -48.46
CA SER A 26 -10.23 34.92 -49.24
C SER A 26 -9.78 36.18 -48.50
N GLU A 27 -9.47 36.06 -47.21
CA GLU A 27 -9.06 37.15 -46.32
C GLU A 27 -7.70 36.84 -45.68
N GLY A 28 -7.10 37.86 -45.07
CA GLY A 28 -5.86 37.71 -44.35
C GLY A 28 -5.96 38.27 -42.95
N LEU A 29 -5.03 37.85 -42.09
CA LEU A 29 -4.93 38.30 -40.69
C LEU A 29 -4.87 39.82 -40.53
N HIS A 30 -4.45 40.57 -41.56
CA HIS A 30 -4.43 42.03 -41.56
C HIS A 30 -5.80 42.70 -41.37
N LYS A 31 -6.91 42.01 -41.67
CA LYS A 31 -8.28 42.51 -41.45
C LYS A 31 -8.79 42.28 -40.02
N TYR A 32 -8.01 41.57 -39.20
CA TYR A 32 -8.41 41.09 -37.89
C TYR A 32 -7.50 41.64 -36.80
N ARG A 33 -8.07 41.81 -35.60
CA ARG A 33 -7.32 41.90 -34.35
C ARG A 33 -7.62 40.67 -33.52
N VAL A 34 -6.58 39.97 -33.09
CA VAL A 34 -6.71 38.72 -32.35
C VAL A 34 -5.97 38.87 -31.03
N TYR A 35 -6.65 38.56 -29.94
CA TYR A 35 -6.08 38.58 -28.59
C TYR A 35 -6.25 37.21 -27.97
N TRP A 36 -5.14 36.67 -27.49
CA TRP A 36 -5.16 35.59 -26.51
C TRP A 36 -4.82 36.19 -25.15
N GLN A 37 -5.74 36.03 -24.20
CA GLN A 37 -5.64 36.60 -22.86
C GLN A 37 -5.72 35.49 -21.83
N LYS A 38 -4.95 35.60 -20.74
CA LYS A 38 -5.05 34.74 -19.56
C LYS A 38 -5.69 35.55 -18.43
N ASN A 39 -6.68 34.97 -17.76
CA ASN A 39 -7.43 35.60 -16.66
C ASN A 39 -7.96 37.01 -17.02
N ILE A 40 -8.26 37.26 -18.29
CA ILE A 40 -8.77 38.53 -18.86
C ILE A 40 -7.73 39.67 -18.86
N THR A 41 -6.78 39.68 -17.92
CA THR A 41 -5.82 40.78 -17.77
C THR A 41 -4.52 40.59 -18.54
N ASP A 42 -4.03 39.35 -18.65
CA ASP A 42 -2.68 39.09 -19.12
C ASP A 42 -2.71 38.74 -20.60
N VAL A 43 -2.30 39.68 -21.46
CA VAL A 43 -2.22 39.44 -22.91
C VAL A 43 -1.08 38.47 -23.20
N VAL A 44 -1.42 37.20 -23.46
CA VAL A 44 -0.45 36.15 -23.83
C VAL A 44 0.23 36.54 -25.13
N LEU A 45 -0.58 36.85 -26.15
CA LEU A 45 -0.16 37.44 -27.40
C LEU A 45 -1.30 38.23 -28.06
N ALA A 46 -0.95 39.16 -28.92
CA ALA A 46 -1.91 39.90 -29.74
C ALA A 46 -1.39 40.15 -31.16
N TYR A 47 -2.30 40.08 -32.13
CA TYR A 47 -2.06 40.43 -33.53
C TYR A 47 -2.97 41.57 -33.96
N SER A 48 -2.43 42.48 -34.77
CA SER A 48 -3.18 43.54 -35.46
C SER A 48 -2.48 43.84 -36.78
N GLU A 49 -3.25 44.10 -37.84
CA GLU A 49 -2.70 44.43 -39.16
C GLU A 49 -1.72 43.37 -39.69
N GLY A 50 -1.91 42.10 -39.28
CA GLY A 50 -1.08 40.96 -39.69
C GLY A 50 0.22 40.81 -38.91
N ASN A 51 0.52 41.75 -38.00
CA ASN A 51 1.74 41.74 -37.21
C ASN A 51 1.44 41.41 -35.74
N MET A 52 2.38 40.75 -35.07
CA MET A 52 2.32 40.54 -33.62
C MET A 52 2.66 41.87 -32.93
N ILE A 53 1.73 42.41 -32.15
CA ILE A 53 1.87 43.73 -31.50
C ILE A 53 2.17 43.62 -30.00
N SER A 54 1.91 42.46 -29.40
CA SER A 54 2.18 42.23 -27.99
C SER A 54 2.45 40.76 -27.74
N LYS A 55 3.38 40.49 -26.83
CA LYS A 55 3.69 39.16 -26.32
C LYS A 55 4.20 39.30 -24.89
N HIS A 56 3.53 38.64 -23.96
CA HIS A 56 3.94 38.69 -22.56
C HIS A 56 5.27 37.93 -22.36
N GLU A 57 6.15 38.47 -21.52
CA GLU A 57 7.54 38.00 -21.32
C GLU A 57 7.63 36.50 -20.98
N ARG A 58 6.82 36.01 -20.04
CA ARG A 58 6.70 34.57 -19.70
C ARG A 58 6.43 33.64 -20.88
N TYR A 59 5.81 34.15 -21.94
CA TYR A 59 5.40 33.39 -23.11
C TYR A 59 6.36 33.56 -24.30
N GLN A 60 7.43 34.35 -24.17
CA GLN A 60 8.46 34.48 -25.19
C GLN A 60 9.08 33.12 -25.51
N ASN A 61 9.28 32.86 -26.81
CA ASN A 61 9.77 31.57 -27.34
C ASN A 61 8.95 30.33 -26.94
N ARG A 62 7.82 30.49 -26.25
CA ARG A 62 6.96 29.39 -25.79
C ARG A 62 5.61 29.32 -26.47
N THR A 63 5.20 30.41 -27.13
CA THR A 63 3.89 30.49 -27.78
C THR A 63 3.96 30.80 -29.26
N GLN A 64 3.03 30.19 -30.01
CA GLN A 64 2.79 30.40 -31.43
C GLN A 64 1.29 30.38 -31.69
N MET A 65 0.82 31.17 -32.65
CA MET A 65 -0.57 31.15 -33.09
C MET A 65 -0.64 30.70 -34.55
N ASP A 66 -1.58 29.83 -34.87
CA ASP A 66 -1.92 29.52 -36.26
C ASP A 66 -2.63 30.71 -36.91
N PRO A 67 -2.18 31.21 -38.08
CA PRO A 67 -2.75 32.43 -38.66
C PRO A 67 -4.11 32.21 -39.35
N TRP A 68 -4.55 30.97 -39.53
CA TRP A 68 -5.85 30.65 -40.14
C TRP A 68 -6.90 30.34 -39.08
N ASN A 69 -6.68 29.34 -38.23
CA ASN A 69 -7.67 28.92 -37.23
C ASN A 69 -7.46 29.55 -35.84
N LEU A 70 -6.45 30.42 -35.72
CA LEU A 70 -6.17 31.22 -34.51
C LEU A 70 -5.88 30.38 -33.25
N THR A 71 -5.59 29.09 -33.42
CA THR A 71 -5.23 28.18 -32.33
C THR A 71 -3.92 28.64 -31.69
N LEU A 72 -3.93 28.78 -30.36
CA LEU A 72 -2.75 29.09 -29.58
C LEU A 72 -2.02 27.80 -29.19
N TRP A 73 -0.74 27.72 -29.53
CA TRP A 73 0.17 26.67 -29.08
C TRP A 73 1.04 27.18 -27.94
N ILE A 74 1.21 26.37 -26.89
CA ILE A 74 2.09 26.66 -25.74
C ILE A 74 3.04 25.47 -25.53
N SER A 75 4.35 25.73 -25.44
CA SER A 75 5.39 24.71 -25.22
C SER A 75 6.71 25.34 -24.74
N PRO A 76 7.43 24.74 -23.78
CA PRO A 76 6.96 23.67 -22.89
C PRO A 76 5.93 24.21 -21.89
N MET A 77 5.02 23.37 -21.43
CA MET A 77 4.00 23.72 -20.43
C MET A 77 4.62 23.91 -19.03
N GLU A 78 4.15 24.91 -18.29
CA GLU A 78 4.51 25.15 -16.89
C GLU A 78 3.28 25.17 -15.98
N ILE A 79 3.44 24.91 -14.67
CA ILE A 79 2.31 24.94 -13.71
C ILE A 79 1.62 26.32 -13.69
N LEU A 80 2.40 27.40 -13.87
CA LEU A 80 1.88 28.77 -13.91
C LEU A 80 0.99 29.05 -15.12
N ASP A 81 0.97 28.19 -16.13
CA ASP A 81 0.04 28.28 -17.26
C ASP A 81 -1.35 27.76 -16.92
N ASN A 82 -1.52 27.02 -15.82
CA ASN A 82 -2.83 26.63 -15.33
C ASN A 82 -3.74 27.86 -15.17
N GLY A 83 -4.95 27.80 -15.72
CA GLY A 83 -5.92 28.89 -15.62
C GLY A 83 -6.88 29.01 -16.80
N SER A 84 -7.61 30.13 -16.81
CA SER A 84 -8.57 30.44 -17.86
C SER A 84 -7.91 31.29 -18.94
N TYR A 85 -8.08 30.90 -20.19
CA TYR A 85 -7.68 31.63 -21.37
C TYR A 85 -8.91 32.12 -22.13
N GLN A 86 -8.75 33.18 -22.91
CA GLN A 86 -9.79 33.76 -23.74
C GLN A 86 -9.22 34.10 -25.11
N CYS A 87 -9.90 33.65 -26.17
CA CYS A 87 -9.65 34.08 -27.54
C CYS A 87 -10.66 35.17 -27.90
N VAL A 88 -10.19 36.38 -28.18
CA VAL A 88 -11.03 37.49 -28.64
C VAL A 88 -10.60 37.88 -30.05
N VAL A 89 -11.53 37.85 -30.99
CA VAL A 89 -11.29 38.19 -32.40
C VAL A 89 -12.19 39.35 -32.79
N GLN A 90 -11.59 40.38 -33.36
CA GLN A 90 -12.30 41.55 -33.88
C GLN A 90 -12.04 41.68 -35.38
N ARG A 91 -13.09 42.05 -36.11
CA ARG A 91 -13.04 42.43 -37.53
C ARG A 91 -13.70 43.80 -37.68
N ASN A 92 -13.00 44.77 -38.25
CA ASN A 92 -13.49 46.15 -38.39
C ASN A 92 -14.09 46.73 -37.09
N SER A 93 -13.41 46.48 -35.96
CA SER A 93 -13.84 46.88 -34.61
C SER A 93 -15.10 46.20 -34.07
N VAL A 94 -15.63 45.18 -34.75
CA VAL A 94 -16.72 44.33 -34.27
C VAL A 94 -16.14 43.02 -33.74
N VAL A 95 -16.52 42.63 -32.52
CA VAL A 95 -16.13 41.33 -31.95
C VAL A 95 -16.89 40.22 -32.69
N VAL A 96 -16.15 39.33 -33.33
CA VAL A 96 -16.69 38.19 -34.11
C VAL A 96 -16.47 36.84 -33.40
N CYS A 97 -15.59 36.80 -32.39
CA CYS A 97 -15.40 35.64 -31.52
C CYS A 97 -14.94 36.09 -30.14
N ASP A 98 -15.52 35.47 -29.11
CA ASP A 98 -15.13 35.56 -27.71
C ASP A 98 -15.35 34.19 -27.06
N GLU A 99 -14.28 33.42 -26.91
CA GLU A 99 -14.33 32.04 -26.42
C GLU A 99 -13.39 31.84 -25.24
N SER A 100 -13.91 31.20 -24.19
CA SER A 100 -13.13 30.83 -23.01
C SER A 100 -12.67 29.38 -23.05
N VAL A 101 -11.39 29.16 -22.75
CA VAL A 101 -10.78 27.83 -22.64
C VAL A 101 -10.12 27.68 -21.27
N ILE A 102 -10.49 26.65 -20.50
CA ILE A 102 -9.86 26.33 -19.22
C ILE A 102 -8.72 25.34 -19.48
N LEU A 103 -7.50 25.74 -19.15
CA LEU A 103 -6.31 24.89 -19.21
C LEU A 103 -5.99 24.36 -17.80
N PHE A 104 -6.05 23.04 -17.65
CA PHE A 104 -5.59 22.33 -16.46
C PHE A 104 -4.22 21.72 -16.70
N VAL A 105 -3.24 22.13 -15.89
CA VAL A 105 -1.89 21.58 -15.93
C VAL A 105 -1.71 20.55 -14.83
N THR A 106 -1.03 19.44 -15.14
CA THR A 106 -0.63 18.42 -14.16
C THR A 106 0.88 18.21 -14.14
N ALA A 107 1.42 17.89 -12.97
CA ALA A 107 2.77 17.37 -12.81
C ALA A 107 2.69 16.02 -12.10
N ASP A 108 3.37 15.01 -12.62
CA ASP A 108 3.32 13.67 -12.05
C ASP A 108 4.10 13.63 -10.74
N PHE A 109 3.48 13.12 -9.69
CA PHE A 109 4.14 12.83 -8.42
C PHE A 109 5.27 11.80 -8.60
N SER A 110 6.30 11.83 -7.74
CA SER A 110 7.27 10.72 -7.68
C SER A 110 6.59 9.42 -7.24
N LYS A 111 7.18 8.27 -7.59
CA LYS A 111 6.69 6.98 -7.03
C LYS A 111 6.71 7.08 -5.49
N PRO A 112 5.62 6.76 -4.78
CA PRO A 112 5.58 6.91 -3.33
C PRO A 112 6.66 6.07 -2.66
N ASN A 113 7.39 6.66 -1.72
CA ASN A 113 8.31 5.96 -0.86
C ASN A 113 7.57 5.59 0.43
N VAL A 114 7.58 4.30 0.80
CA VAL A 114 6.89 3.79 1.99
C VAL A 114 7.92 3.21 2.94
N THR A 115 8.00 3.75 4.14
CA THR A 115 8.88 3.29 5.22
C THR A 115 8.06 2.90 6.45
N ALA A 116 8.59 1.97 7.26
CA ALA A 116 7.97 1.56 8.50
C ALA A 116 9.03 1.55 9.61
N GLU A 117 8.72 2.22 10.72
CA GLU A 117 9.57 2.30 11.90
C GLU A 117 8.86 1.65 13.08
N VAL A 118 9.57 0.80 13.82
CA VAL A 118 9.02 0.14 15.01
C VAL A 118 9.02 1.12 16.16
N SER A 119 7.85 1.36 16.76
CA SER A 119 7.69 2.21 17.95
C SER A 119 7.72 1.38 19.22
N THR A 120 6.95 0.30 19.28
CA THR A 120 6.95 -0.66 20.39
C THR A 120 6.89 -2.09 19.85
N ASP A 121 7.59 -3.01 20.51
CA ASP A 121 7.65 -4.41 20.10
C ASP A 121 7.33 -5.32 21.28
N THR A 122 6.27 -6.12 21.14
CA THR A 122 5.83 -7.09 22.13
C THR A 122 5.66 -8.45 21.46
N CYS A 123 5.55 -9.52 22.25
CA CYS A 123 5.35 -10.86 21.70
C CYS A 123 4.02 -11.02 20.96
N GLU A 124 3.03 -10.22 21.30
CA GLU A 124 1.69 -10.30 20.72
C GLU A 124 1.57 -9.42 19.48
N TRP A 125 2.07 -8.18 19.54
CA TRP A 125 2.04 -7.21 18.44
C TRP A 125 3.30 -6.34 18.38
N THR A 126 3.61 -5.88 17.17
CA THR A 126 4.61 -4.84 16.93
C THR A 126 3.89 -3.57 16.47
N GLU A 127 3.98 -2.49 17.22
CA GLU A 127 3.46 -1.18 16.80
C GLU A 127 4.45 -0.54 15.82
N MET A 128 3.95 -0.15 14.65
CA MET A 128 4.73 0.46 13.59
C MET A 128 4.14 1.80 13.18
N VAL A 129 5.01 2.79 13.02
CA VAL A 129 4.71 4.06 12.36
C VAL A 129 5.12 3.93 10.90
N ILE A 130 4.13 3.87 10.02
CA ILE A 130 4.33 3.83 8.58
C ILE A 130 4.27 5.24 8.03
N THR A 131 5.27 5.62 7.25
CA THR A 131 5.32 6.89 6.53
C THR A 131 5.29 6.63 5.03
N CYS A 132 4.37 7.30 4.33
CA CYS A 132 4.30 7.31 2.87
C CYS A 132 4.58 8.73 2.37
N SER A 133 5.60 8.92 1.54
CA SER A 133 5.95 10.23 0.99
C SER A 133 6.04 10.22 -0.53
N SER A 134 5.65 11.34 -1.15
CA SER A 134 5.79 11.56 -2.59
C SER A 134 5.95 13.06 -2.88
N HIS A 135 6.61 13.39 -3.99
CA HIS A 135 7.15 14.73 -4.23
C HIS A 135 6.87 15.25 -5.63
N GLY A 136 6.89 16.58 -5.77
CA GLY A 136 6.97 17.30 -7.04
C GLY A 136 5.72 17.28 -7.92
N GLY A 137 4.56 16.86 -7.40
CA GLY A 137 3.35 16.70 -8.20
C GLY A 137 2.38 17.88 -8.12
N PHE A 138 1.47 17.96 -9.09
CA PHE A 138 0.46 19.02 -9.17
C PHE A 138 -0.78 18.48 -9.92
N PRO A 139 -2.03 18.80 -9.50
CA PRO A 139 -2.44 19.69 -8.42
C PRO A 139 -2.32 19.05 -7.02
N LYS A 140 -2.91 19.68 -6.00
CA LYS A 140 -2.98 19.15 -4.64
C LYS A 140 -3.44 17.68 -4.62
N PRO A 141 -2.68 16.76 -3.98
CA PRO A 141 -2.98 15.33 -4.00
C PRO A 141 -3.90 14.89 -2.87
N LYS A 142 -4.38 13.66 -2.96
CA LYS A 142 -4.98 12.87 -1.87
C LYS A 142 -4.13 11.61 -1.66
N ILE A 143 -3.89 11.24 -0.40
CA ILE A 143 -3.34 9.92 -0.08
C ILE A 143 -4.50 8.98 0.24
N SER A 144 -4.44 7.79 -0.36
CA SER A 144 -5.29 6.66 -0.03
C SER A 144 -4.42 5.42 0.16
N GLY A 145 -4.99 4.35 0.68
CA GLY A 145 -4.28 3.10 0.80
C GLY A 145 -5.16 1.97 1.29
N ALA A 146 -4.60 0.78 1.28
CA ALA A 146 -5.29 -0.40 1.74
C ALA A 146 -4.36 -1.31 2.56
N LEU A 147 -4.93 -1.93 3.57
CA LEU A 147 -4.34 -2.97 4.39
C LEU A 147 -5.08 -4.28 4.09
N ASN A 148 -4.43 -5.25 3.43
CA ASN A 148 -5.09 -6.50 2.98
C ASN A 148 -6.44 -6.26 2.28
N ASN A 149 -6.50 -5.30 1.35
CA ASN A 149 -7.69 -4.86 0.60
C ASN A 149 -8.75 -4.06 1.40
N MET A 150 -8.53 -3.75 2.68
CA MET A 150 -9.39 -2.84 3.43
C MET A 150 -8.83 -1.42 3.39
N SER A 151 -9.65 -0.44 3.00
CA SER A 151 -9.22 0.96 2.93
C SER A 151 -8.80 1.49 4.30
N VAL A 152 -7.71 2.25 4.33
CA VAL A 152 -7.21 2.90 5.55
C VAL A 152 -7.11 4.40 5.36
N GLU A 153 -7.39 5.14 6.44
CA GLU A 153 -7.25 6.58 6.47
C GLU A 153 -5.83 6.95 6.92
N TRP A 154 -5.16 7.78 6.13
CA TRP A 154 -3.81 8.26 6.43
C TRP A 154 -3.90 9.64 7.08
N ASN A 155 -3.10 9.87 8.12
CA ASN A 155 -2.85 11.22 8.62
C ASN A 155 -1.93 11.94 7.61
N ALA A 156 -2.54 12.56 6.60
CA ALA A 156 -1.86 13.16 5.47
C ALA A 156 -1.67 14.67 5.64
N SER A 157 -0.46 15.13 5.34
CA SER A 157 -0.10 16.54 5.21
C SER A 157 0.58 16.77 3.88
N TRP A 158 0.54 18.02 3.41
CA TRP A 158 1.20 18.44 2.18
C TRP A 158 1.85 19.81 2.39
N VAL A 159 2.92 20.04 1.64
CA VAL A 159 3.67 21.29 1.64
C VAL A 159 3.80 21.76 0.20
N SER A 160 3.59 23.05 -0.01
CA SER A 160 3.86 23.75 -1.26
C SER A 160 4.16 25.22 -0.95
N GLU A 161 4.98 25.86 -1.78
CA GLU A 161 5.34 27.27 -1.65
C GLU A 161 4.15 28.19 -1.95
N SER A 162 3.29 27.78 -2.89
CA SER A 162 2.12 28.54 -3.33
C SER A 162 1.08 27.61 -3.97
N ASN A 163 -0.11 28.13 -4.27
CA ASN A 163 -1.13 27.36 -5.00
C ASN A 163 -0.76 27.06 -6.47
N HIS A 164 0.36 27.60 -6.96
CA HIS A 164 0.87 27.36 -8.32
C HIS A 164 2.27 26.73 -8.33
N SER A 165 2.69 26.17 -7.19
CA SER A 165 3.95 25.45 -7.06
C SER A 165 3.68 23.94 -6.93
N PRO A 166 4.66 23.07 -7.22
CA PRO A 166 4.53 21.64 -6.95
C PRO A 166 4.23 21.34 -5.48
N TYR A 167 3.55 20.23 -5.23
CA TYR A 167 3.22 19.72 -3.90
C TYR A 167 4.12 18.54 -3.54
N ASN A 168 4.54 18.52 -2.27
CA ASN A 168 5.09 17.36 -1.60
C ASN A 168 4.07 16.86 -0.59
N VAL A 169 3.84 15.55 -0.51
CA VAL A 169 2.82 14.96 0.35
C VAL A 169 3.43 13.86 1.22
N THR A 170 3.02 13.83 2.48
CA THR A 170 3.44 12.84 3.46
C THR A 170 2.22 12.34 4.23
N GLY A 171 1.98 11.03 4.22
CA GLY A 171 0.96 10.35 5.01
C GLY A 171 1.61 9.54 6.12
N LYS A 172 1.07 9.60 7.33
CA LYS A 172 1.46 8.73 8.44
C LYS A 172 0.31 7.84 8.88
N LEU A 173 0.64 6.61 9.24
CA LEU A 173 -0.31 5.63 9.78
C LEU A 173 0.37 4.85 10.91
N VAL A 174 -0.36 4.63 12.01
CA VAL A 174 0.13 3.81 13.13
C VAL A 174 -0.66 2.51 13.13
N LEU A 175 0.04 1.37 13.11
CA LEU A 175 -0.58 0.04 13.07
C LEU A 175 0.05 -0.90 14.09
N ASN A 176 -0.80 -1.74 14.70
CA ASN A 176 -0.36 -2.89 15.50
C ASN A 176 -0.32 -4.14 14.62
N VAL A 177 0.88 -4.59 14.31
CA VAL A 177 1.14 -5.71 13.41
C VAL A 177 1.25 -7.00 14.22
N THR A 178 0.25 -7.89 14.08
CA THR A 178 0.20 -9.21 14.75
C THR A 178 0.61 -10.37 13.86
N LYS A 179 0.66 -10.13 12.55
CA LYS A 179 1.10 -11.06 11.49
C LYS A 179 1.64 -10.25 10.32
N ASP A 180 2.26 -10.93 9.38
CA ASP A 180 2.73 -10.29 8.15
C ASP A 180 1.55 -9.71 7.37
N ILE A 181 1.65 -8.44 6.99
CA ILE A 181 0.57 -7.68 6.35
C ILE A 181 1.14 -6.83 5.21
N ASN A 182 0.41 -6.77 4.09
CA ASN A 182 0.72 -5.86 2.99
C ASN A 182 -0.02 -4.54 3.18
N ILE A 183 0.74 -3.45 3.19
CA ILE A 183 0.21 -2.10 3.14
C ILE A 183 0.47 -1.49 1.78
N THR A 184 -0.56 -0.94 1.16
CA THR A 184 -0.46 -0.19 -0.09
C THR A 184 -0.74 1.28 0.20
N CYS A 185 0.16 2.15 -0.24
CA CYS A 185 -0.07 3.59 -0.28
C CYS A 185 -0.25 4.03 -1.73
N SER A 186 -1.22 4.91 -1.99
CA SER A 186 -1.52 5.49 -3.29
C SER A 186 -1.66 7.01 -3.18
N VAL A 187 -0.97 7.73 -4.05
CA VAL A 187 -1.05 9.18 -4.19
C VAL A 187 -1.90 9.48 -5.42
N GLU A 188 -3.09 10.03 -5.18
CA GLU A 188 -4.12 10.32 -6.17
C GLU A 188 -4.14 11.82 -6.51
N TYR A 189 -4.22 12.16 -7.79
CA TYR A 189 -4.25 13.53 -8.28
C TYR A 189 -4.88 13.60 -9.68
N ASN A 190 -5.89 14.45 -9.86
CA ASN A 190 -6.58 14.67 -11.15
C ASN A 190 -6.98 13.38 -11.91
N GLY A 191 -7.41 12.34 -11.18
CA GLY A 191 -7.80 11.04 -11.74
C GLY A 191 -6.63 10.07 -12.02
N PHE A 192 -5.38 10.50 -11.81
CA PHE A 192 -4.21 9.65 -11.82
C PHE A 192 -3.89 9.14 -10.42
N ALA A 193 -3.20 8.00 -10.34
CA ALA A 193 -2.73 7.43 -9.10
C ALA A 193 -1.33 6.84 -9.30
N LYS A 194 -0.44 7.03 -8.31
CA LYS A 194 0.82 6.29 -8.20
C LYS A 194 0.85 5.59 -6.86
N SER A 195 1.15 4.30 -6.86
CA SER A 195 1.10 3.48 -5.66
C SER A 195 2.38 2.69 -5.43
N THR A 196 2.59 2.34 -4.16
CA THR A 196 3.66 1.46 -3.69
C THR A 196 3.11 0.57 -2.58
N THR A 197 3.45 -0.71 -2.65
CA THR A 197 3.10 -1.71 -1.62
C THR A 197 4.35 -2.11 -0.85
N LEU A 198 4.21 -2.22 0.47
CA LEU A 198 5.25 -2.67 1.40
C LEU A 198 4.72 -3.85 2.22
N LEU A 199 5.53 -4.91 2.34
CA LEU A 199 5.27 -6.02 3.25
C LEU A 199 5.81 -5.66 4.64
N LEU A 200 4.91 -5.55 5.61
CA LEU A 200 5.24 -5.39 7.02
C LEU A 200 5.37 -6.78 7.63
N LYS A 201 6.53 -7.08 8.23
CA LYS A 201 6.78 -8.36 8.90
C LYS A 201 6.61 -8.21 10.40
N LYS A 202 5.92 -9.15 11.04
CA LYS A 202 5.96 -9.25 12.50
C LYS A 202 7.35 -9.75 12.92
N LYS A 203 7.95 -9.10 13.92
CA LYS A 203 9.19 -9.59 14.53
C LYS A 203 8.83 -10.69 15.54
N ASN A 204 9.40 -11.88 15.39
CA ASN A 204 9.07 -13.06 16.20
C ASN A 204 10.13 -13.36 17.29
N ASP A 205 10.86 -12.36 17.77
CA ASP A 205 11.99 -12.55 18.70
C ASP A 205 11.56 -12.76 20.16
N CYS A 206 10.48 -13.51 20.38
CA CYS A 206 10.02 -13.85 21.71
C CYS A 206 10.38 -15.29 22.07
N VAL A 207 11.47 -15.44 22.82
CA VAL A 207 11.62 -16.58 23.72
C VAL A 207 10.67 -16.32 24.88
N ALA A 208 9.49 -16.96 24.87
CA ALA A 208 8.58 -16.90 26.01
C ALA A 208 9.36 -17.29 27.28
N PRO A 209 9.30 -16.50 28.37
CA PRO A 209 9.93 -16.90 29.61
C PRO A 209 9.40 -18.28 30.00
N PRO A 210 10.28 -19.23 30.36
CA PRO A 210 9.84 -20.58 30.70
C PRO A 210 8.79 -20.48 31.80
N VAL A 211 7.57 -20.94 31.50
CA VAL A 211 6.45 -20.96 32.44
C VAL A 211 6.97 -21.58 33.75
N PRO A 212 6.95 -20.86 34.89
CA PRO A 212 7.34 -21.44 36.16
C PRO A 212 6.43 -22.65 36.39
N ARG A 213 7.01 -23.86 36.45
CA ARG A 213 6.22 -25.04 36.82
C ARG A 213 5.58 -24.73 38.18
N PRO A 214 4.27 -24.94 38.36
CA PRO A 214 3.63 -24.67 39.64
C PRO A 214 4.29 -25.58 40.68
N TYR A 215 5.10 -24.98 41.55
CA TYR A 215 5.80 -25.66 42.65
C TYR A 215 4.80 -26.44 43.54
N ASN A 216 3.55 -25.98 43.58
CA ASN A 216 2.41 -26.63 44.22
C ASN A 216 2.15 -28.07 43.73
N VAL A 217 2.39 -28.37 42.44
CA VAL A 217 2.19 -29.72 41.89
C VAL A 217 3.31 -30.67 42.32
N ILE A 218 4.54 -30.15 42.37
CA ILE A 218 5.71 -30.91 42.82
C ILE A 218 5.63 -31.16 44.34
N THR A 219 5.29 -30.15 45.13
CA THR A 219 5.13 -30.29 46.59
C THR A 219 3.96 -31.22 46.94
N ALA A 220 2.81 -31.10 46.29
CA ALA A 220 1.68 -32.01 46.53
C ALA A 220 2.04 -33.48 46.20
N SER A 221 2.77 -33.71 45.10
CA SER A 221 3.21 -35.05 44.72
C SER A 221 4.16 -35.66 45.76
N ILE A 222 5.10 -34.87 46.28
CA ILE A 222 6.04 -35.31 47.33
C ILE A 222 5.28 -35.63 48.63
N ILE A 223 4.32 -34.80 49.03
CA ILE A 223 3.51 -35.03 50.24
C ILE A 223 2.68 -36.32 50.12
N ILE A 224 2.08 -36.58 48.96
CA ILE A 224 1.32 -37.81 48.71
C ILE A 224 2.23 -39.05 48.81
N VAL A 225 3.43 -39.00 48.26
CA VAL A 225 4.39 -40.12 48.35
C VAL A 225 4.83 -40.36 49.80
N ILE A 226 5.13 -39.29 50.56
CA ILE A 226 5.55 -39.42 51.97
C ILE A 226 4.41 -39.98 52.82
N THR A 227 3.17 -39.50 52.65
CA THR A 227 2.00 -40.00 53.39
C THR A 227 1.71 -41.47 53.06
N PHE A 228 1.89 -41.89 51.80
CA PHE A 228 1.74 -43.29 51.39
C PHE A 228 2.81 -44.20 52.02
N ILE A 229 4.08 -43.76 52.06
CA ILE A 229 5.16 -44.49 52.72
C ILE A 229 4.91 -44.60 54.24
N LEU A 230 4.45 -43.52 54.88
CA LEU A 230 4.08 -43.55 56.30
C LEU A 230 2.91 -44.52 56.55
N ALA A 231 1.89 -44.53 55.68
CA ALA A 231 0.79 -45.48 55.79
C ALA A 231 1.25 -46.93 55.64
N ILE A 232 2.14 -47.23 54.68
CA ILE A 232 2.70 -48.58 54.51
C ILE A 232 3.53 -48.99 55.72
N THR A 233 4.39 -48.12 56.24
CA THR A 233 5.22 -48.44 57.41
C THR A 233 4.38 -48.64 58.66
N LEU A 234 3.32 -47.84 58.87
CA LEU A 234 2.37 -48.04 59.96
C LEU A 234 1.58 -49.33 59.77
N ALA A 235 1.08 -49.63 58.57
CA ALA A 235 0.41 -50.89 58.27
C ALA A 235 1.33 -52.09 58.52
N ALA A 236 2.60 -52.02 58.11
CA ALA A 236 3.60 -53.08 58.37
C ALA A 236 3.94 -53.24 59.86
N ARG A 237 3.77 -52.20 60.69
CA ARG A 237 3.99 -52.24 62.15
C ARG A 237 2.75 -52.69 62.94
N TYR A 238 1.55 -52.44 62.42
CA TYR A 238 0.28 -52.71 63.10
C TYR A 238 -0.50 -53.91 62.54
N LEU A 239 -0.16 -54.41 61.35
CA LEU A 239 -0.61 -55.73 60.90
C LEU A 239 0.24 -56.80 61.58
N PRO A 240 -0.33 -57.65 62.45
CA PRO A 240 0.40 -58.75 63.04
C PRO A 240 0.91 -59.68 61.94
N ARG A 241 2.20 -60.04 61.98
CA ARG A 241 2.74 -61.15 61.21
C ARG A 241 1.93 -62.40 61.54
N HIS A 242 0.98 -62.79 60.69
CA HIS A 242 0.43 -64.13 60.70
C HIS A 242 1.54 -65.09 60.29
N VAL A 243 2.30 -65.56 61.28
CA VAL A 243 3.17 -66.73 61.16
C VAL A 243 2.25 -67.95 61.06
N CYS A 244 2.16 -68.55 59.88
CA CYS A 244 1.58 -69.87 59.71
C CYS A 244 2.67 -70.91 60.04
N SER A 245 2.44 -71.70 61.09
CA SER A 245 3.34 -72.73 61.59
C SER A 245 2.76 -74.13 61.28
N ARG A 246 3.61 -74.96 60.66
CA ARG A 246 3.53 -76.43 60.45
C ARG A 246 2.60 -76.98 59.36
N CYS A 247 3.24 -77.53 58.32
CA CYS A 247 3.16 -78.96 58.03
C CYS A 247 4.49 -79.45 57.38
N CYS A 248 5.21 -80.33 58.08
CA CYS A 248 6.36 -81.05 57.56
C CYS A 248 5.91 -82.22 56.65
N LYS A 249 6.61 -82.45 55.54
CA LYS A 249 7.15 -83.77 55.18
C LYS A 249 8.23 -83.66 54.10
N ARG A 250 9.23 -84.52 54.26
CA ARG A 250 10.44 -84.72 53.44
C ARG A 250 10.23 -86.01 52.64
N GLN A 251 10.51 -86.02 51.34
CA GLN A 251 11.28 -87.08 50.67
C GLN A 251 11.54 -86.76 49.19
N ASP A 252 12.83 -86.76 48.87
CA ASP A 252 13.58 -87.18 47.69
C ASP A 252 12.90 -87.58 46.37
N SER A 253 13.71 -87.41 45.32
CA SER A 253 13.94 -88.29 44.15
C SER A 253 13.36 -87.91 42.77
N VAL A 254 14.32 -87.69 41.84
CA VAL A 254 14.44 -88.27 40.48
C VAL A 254 13.58 -87.68 39.33
N GLU A 255 14.29 -86.95 38.45
CA GLU A 255 14.54 -87.20 37.01
C GLU A 255 13.43 -87.67 36.05
N GLU A 256 13.54 -87.14 34.81
CA GLU A 256 12.88 -87.54 33.54
C GLU A 256 11.34 -87.46 33.53
N GLY A 257 10.66 -86.91 32.53
CA GLY A 257 10.99 -86.71 31.14
C GLY A 257 9.69 -86.90 30.35
N VAL A 258 9.57 -86.17 29.24
CA VAL A 258 8.98 -86.68 27.99
C VAL A 258 7.44 -86.68 27.83
N LYS A 259 7.08 -85.91 26.80
CA LYS A 259 6.00 -86.03 25.79
C LYS A 259 4.58 -85.57 26.13
N ASP A 260 4.08 -84.50 25.50
CA ASP A 260 3.77 -84.30 24.06
C ASP A 260 2.34 -84.79 23.77
N PHE A 261 1.48 -83.90 23.27
CA PHE A 261 1.06 -83.92 21.87
C PHE A 261 -0.10 -82.95 21.61
N THR A 262 0.16 -82.05 20.64
CA THR A 262 -0.75 -81.51 19.60
C THR A 262 -1.96 -80.67 20.00
N LYS A 263 -2.30 -79.60 19.26
CA LYS A 263 -2.32 -79.50 17.79
C LYS A 263 -2.24 -78.03 17.34
N ALA A 264 -1.26 -77.70 16.51
CA ALA A 264 -1.44 -76.78 15.37
C ALA A 264 -1.95 -77.60 14.16
N PRO A 265 -2.38 -77.00 13.03
CA PRO A 265 -1.41 -76.59 12.01
C PRO A 265 -1.82 -75.35 11.16
N VAL A 266 -0.88 -74.46 10.78
CA VAL A 266 -0.14 -74.36 9.46
C VAL A 266 -0.91 -73.51 8.44
N SER A 267 -0.43 -72.35 7.96
CA SER A 267 0.76 -71.96 7.15
C SER A 267 0.37 -71.74 5.69
N ASP A 268 0.68 -70.57 5.13
CA ASP A 268 1.76 -70.35 4.12
C ASP A 268 1.63 -68.92 3.55
N LYS A 269 2.68 -68.08 3.61
CA LYS A 269 3.78 -67.88 2.64
C LYS A 269 3.34 -67.23 1.31
N GLY A 270 4.03 -66.15 0.93
CA GLY A 270 4.17 -65.76 -0.49
C GLY A 270 4.12 -64.26 -0.80
N THR A 271 5.26 -63.61 -0.66
CA THR A 271 5.88 -62.55 -1.50
C THR A 271 5.12 -61.94 -2.69
N ALA A 272 5.24 -60.60 -2.87
CA ALA A 272 5.56 -59.97 -4.15
C ALA A 272 6.06 -58.52 -3.98
N GLU A 273 7.22 -58.22 -4.57
CA GLU A 273 7.72 -56.89 -4.92
C GLU A 273 6.99 -56.36 -6.18
N THR A 274 6.84 -55.04 -6.36
CA THR A 274 7.43 -54.24 -7.48
C THR A 274 6.96 -52.77 -7.53
N SER A 275 7.96 -51.88 -7.60
CA SER A 275 8.15 -50.70 -8.47
C SER A 275 6.99 -49.81 -9.01
N SER A 276 7.25 -48.48 -8.88
CA SER A 276 7.02 -47.36 -9.81
C SER A 276 5.60 -46.95 -10.26
N VAL A 277 5.22 -45.70 -9.93
CA VAL A 277 5.20 -44.51 -10.83
C VAL A 277 5.58 -43.29 -10.00
#